data_AF-A0A7C9AEL1-F1
#
_entry.id   AF-A0A7C9AEL1-F1
#
_cell.length_a   1.000
_cell.length_b   1.000
_cell.length_c   1.000
_cell.angle_alpha   90.00
_cell.angle_beta   90.00
_cell.angle_gamma   90.00
#
_symmetry.space_group_name_H-M   'P 1'
#
loop_
_entity.id
_entity.type
_entity.pdbx_description
1 polymer ?
#
loop_
_entity_poly.entity_id
_entity_poly.type
_entity_poly.pdbx_seq_one_letter_code
_entity_poly.pdbx_strand_id
1 'polypeptide(L)'
;FFNWYYFSYTFASLFALTCVVYIQERMGWIVGFGVPLLFMFLSTISFLLASSFYVKAKPKSSLLTAFAQVLVAAWRNRHCNFHGHHSDERLYHVAKGSTLRKPSEKLRFLNKAC
;
A
#
# COMPACT_ATOMS: atom_id res chain seq x y z
N PHE A 1 22.11 11.43 4.54
CA PHE A 1 20.89 11.23 3.72
C PHE A 1 19.62 11.50 4.51
N PHE A 2 19.25 10.67 5.49
CA PHE A 2 18.03 10.87 6.29
C PHE A 2 18.02 12.18 7.10
N ASN A 3 19.14 12.56 7.70
CA ASN A 3 19.20 13.74 8.58
C ASN A 3 18.84 15.06 7.85
N TRP A 4 19.37 15.24 6.64
CA TRP A 4 19.04 16.41 5.80
C TRP A 4 17.58 16.42 5.35
N TYR A 5 17.03 15.25 5.02
CA TYR A 5 15.62 15.10 4.68
C TYR A 5 14.71 15.50 5.86
N TYR A 6 15.01 15.00 7.07
CA TYR A 6 14.25 15.35 8.27
C TYR A 6 14.36 16.84 8.63
N PHE A 7 15.54 17.42 8.47
CA PHE A 7 15.73 18.86 8.67
C PHE A 7 14.89 19.68 7.69
N SER A 8 14.95 19.36 6.39
CA SER A 8 14.17 20.04 5.35
C SER A 8 12.66 19.91 5.57
N TYR A 9 12.18 18.71 5.93
CA TYR A 9 10.75 18.48 6.24
C TYR A 9 10.28 19.30 7.43
N THR A 10 11.08 19.34 8.49
CA THR A 10 10.76 20.10 9.71
C THR A 10 10.71 21.59 9.40
N PHE A 11 11.69 22.10 8.65
CA PHE A 11 11.73 23.50 8.22
C PHE A 11 10.51 23.86 7.34
N ALA A 12 10.17 23.02 6.35
CA ALA A 12 9.00 23.23 5.51
C ALA A 12 7.70 23.24 6.34
N SER A 13 7.58 22.37 7.35
CA SER A 13 6.42 22.31 8.24
C SER A 13 6.29 23.57 9.10
N LEU A 14 7.39 24.08 9.65
CA LEU A 14 7.42 25.34 10.40
C LEU A 14 7.00 26.53 9.51
N PHE A 15 7.52 26.57 8.28
CA PHE A 15 7.16 27.61 7.30
C PHE A 15 5.68 27.53 6.93
N ALA A 16 5.15 26.34 6.67
CA ALA A 16 3.73 26.15 6.35
C ALA A 16 2.83 26.62 7.50
N LEU A 17 3.11 26.20 8.72
CA LEU A 17 2.30 26.57 9.90
C LEU A 17 2.41 28.06 10.25
N THR A 18 3.49 28.74 9.86
CA THR A 18 3.64 30.18 10.12
C THR A 18 3.06 31.01 8.97
N CYS A 19 3.55 30.81 7.75
CA CYS A 19 3.21 31.65 6.60
C CYS A 19 1.81 31.39 6.07
N VAL A 20 1.38 30.12 5.97
CA VAL A 20 0.05 29.79 5.42
C VAL A 20 -1.04 30.25 6.40
N VAL A 21 -0.85 30.00 7.70
CA VAL A 21 -1.78 30.45 8.74
C VAL A 21 -1.82 31.98 8.80
N TYR A 22 -0.67 32.66 8.72
CA TYR A 22 -0.66 34.13 8.67
C TYR A 22 -1.44 34.69 7.47
N ILE A 23 -1.31 34.07 6.30
CA ILE A 23 -2.07 34.45 5.09
C ILE A 23 -3.56 34.17 5.28
N GLN A 24 -3.92 33.02 5.86
CA GLN A 24 -5.31 32.67 6.18
C GLN A 24 -5.98 33.72 7.07
N GLU A 25 -5.28 34.15 8.13
CA GLU A 25 -5.80 35.15 9.08
C GLU A 25 -5.90 36.56 8.49
N ARG A 26 -4.95 36.96 7.63
CA ARG A 26 -4.89 38.32 7.07
C ARG A 26 -5.73 38.52 5.82
N MET A 27 -5.72 37.55 4.91
CA MET A 27 -6.32 37.64 3.58
C MET A 27 -7.64 36.85 3.48
N GLY A 28 -8.03 36.18 4.56
CA GLY A 28 -9.24 35.39 4.65
C GLY A 28 -9.14 33.99 4.06
N TRP A 29 -10.20 33.22 4.28
CA TRP A 29 -10.27 31.78 4.02
C TRP A 29 -10.10 31.41 2.54
N ILE A 30 -10.60 32.24 1.62
CA ILE A 30 -10.54 31.97 0.17
C ILE A 30 -9.08 31.92 -0.31
N VAL A 31 -8.28 32.93 0.04
CA VAL A 31 -6.86 32.98 -0.31
C VAL A 31 -6.09 31.88 0.44
N GLY A 32 -6.48 31.65 1.69
CA GLY A 32 -5.97 30.58 2.53
C GLY A 32 -6.03 29.18 1.90
N PHE A 33 -7.16 28.82 1.30
CA PHE A 33 -7.31 27.53 0.58
C PHE A 33 -6.74 27.53 -0.83
N GLY A 34 -6.62 28.72 -1.46
CA GLY A 34 -5.97 28.86 -2.75
C GLY A 34 -4.49 28.46 -2.73
N VAL A 35 -3.78 28.75 -1.63
CA VAL A 35 -2.35 28.44 -1.49
C VAL A 35 -2.09 26.92 -1.55
N PRO A 36 -2.72 26.06 -0.72
CA PRO A 36 -2.60 24.61 -0.84
C PRO A 36 -2.98 24.07 -2.22
N LEU A 37 -4.06 24.60 -2.82
CA LEU A 37 -4.50 24.18 -4.15
C LEU A 37 -3.41 24.45 -5.21
N LEU A 38 -2.80 25.63 -5.18
CA LEU A 38 -1.72 26.01 -6.09
C LEU A 38 -0.50 25.10 -5.88
N PHE A 39 -0.12 24.82 -4.64
CA PHE A 39 0.98 23.90 -4.34
C PHE A 39 0.70 22.47 -4.83
N MET A 40 -0.52 21.97 -4.66
CA MET A 40 -0.92 20.65 -5.17
C MET A 40 -0.90 20.61 -6.71
N PHE A 41 -1.35 21.68 -7.36
CA PHE A 41 -1.32 21.80 -8.82
C PHE A 41 0.12 21.81 -9.36
N LEU A 42 0.99 22.63 -8.77
CA LEU A 42 2.42 22.68 -9.08
C LEU A 42 3.10 21.32 -8.86
N SER A 43 2.76 20.65 -7.75
CA SER A 43 3.26 19.30 -7.45
C SER A 43 2.83 18.29 -8.53
N THR A 44 1.58 18.36 -8.97
CA THR A 44 1.04 17.49 -10.02
C THR A 44 1.77 17.72 -11.35
N ILE A 45 1.94 18.98 -11.77
CA ILE A 45 2.69 19.31 -12.99
C ILE A 45 4.12 18.79 -12.89
N SER A 46 4.80 19.07 -11.77
CA SER A 46 6.17 18.59 -11.53
C SER A 46 6.26 17.06 -11.60
N PHE A 47 5.28 16.36 -11.01
CA PHE A 47 5.20 14.90 -11.07
C PHE A 47 5.00 14.38 -12.49
N LEU A 48 4.16 15.04 -13.30
CA LEU A 48 3.94 14.65 -14.70
C LEU A 48 5.18 14.89 -15.56
N LEU A 49 5.89 16.01 -15.37
CA LEU A 49 7.17 16.27 -16.04
C LEU A 49 8.23 15.24 -15.61
N ALA A 50 8.33 15.00 -14.31
CA ALA A 50 9.23 14.01 -13.76
C ALA A 50 8.84 12.58 -14.21
N SER A 51 7.56 12.30 -14.46
CA SER A 51 7.08 10.99 -14.92
C SER A 51 7.73 10.52 -16.21
N SER A 52 8.22 11.45 -17.06
CA SER A 52 9.01 11.10 -18.25
C SER A 52 10.39 10.55 -17.88
N PHE A 53 10.94 11.02 -16.76
CA PHE A 53 12.22 10.59 -16.19
C PHE A 53 12.10 9.35 -15.29
N TYR A 54 10.89 9.01 -14.83
CA TYR A 54 10.66 7.79 -14.06
C TYR A 54 10.73 6.56 -14.97
N VAL A 55 11.72 5.69 -14.69
CA VAL A 55 11.77 4.35 -15.28
C VAL A 55 10.54 3.57 -14.81
N LYS A 56 9.62 3.30 -15.74
CA LYS A 56 8.41 2.53 -15.48
C LYS A 56 8.81 1.10 -15.10
N ALA A 57 8.89 0.83 -13.81
CA ALA A 57 9.10 -0.52 -13.30
C ALA A 57 7.94 -1.41 -13.75
N LYS A 58 8.24 -2.63 -14.20
CA LYS A 58 7.21 -3.63 -14.53
C LYS A 58 6.25 -3.76 -13.33
N PRO A 59 4.93 -3.83 -13.56
CA PRO A 59 3.96 -3.87 -12.48
C PRO A 59 4.26 -5.07 -11.57
N LYS A 60 4.84 -4.79 -10.41
CA LYS A 60 4.99 -5.76 -9.34
C LYS A 60 3.58 -5.97 -8.80
N SER A 61 3.10 -7.22 -8.80
CA SER A 61 1.80 -7.59 -8.23
C SER A 61 1.63 -6.89 -6.87
N SER A 62 0.68 -5.96 -6.79
CA SER A 62 0.60 -5.07 -5.63
C SER A 62 0.20 -5.89 -4.40
N LEU A 63 0.79 -5.56 -3.25
CA LEU A 63 0.45 -6.23 -1.99
C LEU A 63 -1.05 -6.13 -1.70
N LEU A 64 -1.69 -5.03 -2.11
CA LEU A 64 -3.14 -4.83 -2.00
C LEU A 64 -3.93 -5.86 -2.83
N THR A 65 -3.46 -6.19 -4.03
CA THR A 65 -4.09 -7.23 -4.87
C THR A 65 -3.93 -8.60 -4.23
N ALA A 66 -2.77 -8.90 -3.63
CA ALA A 66 -2.55 -10.14 -2.89
C ALA A 66 -3.44 -10.22 -1.63
N PHE A 67 -3.58 -9.12 -0.87
CA PHE A 67 -4.49 -9.05 0.27
C PHE A 67 -5.96 -9.24 -0.15
N ALA A 68 -6.38 -8.60 -1.24
CA ALA A 68 -7.73 -8.76 -1.79
C ALA A 68 -7.97 -10.21 -2.24
N GLN A 69 -6.99 -10.85 -2.89
CA GLN A 69 -7.07 -12.26 -3.29
C GLN A 69 -7.22 -13.18 -2.08
N VAL A 70 -6.45 -12.98 -1.01
CA VAL A 70 -6.56 -13.76 0.23
C VAL A 70 -7.90 -13.53 0.91
N LEU A 71 -8.40 -12.29 0.95
CA LEU A 71 -9.70 -11.95 1.52
C LEU A 71 -10.84 -12.65 0.77
N VAL A 72 -10.82 -12.58 -0.57
CA VAL A 72 -11.80 -13.23 -1.44
C VAL A 72 -11.71 -14.75 -1.33
N ALA A 73 -10.51 -15.32 -1.32
CA ALA A 73 -10.32 -16.76 -1.14
C ALA A 73 -10.83 -17.24 0.23
N ALA A 74 -10.53 -16.50 1.31
CA ALA A 74 -11.01 -16.81 2.66
C ALA A 74 -12.54 -16.70 2.76
N TRP A 75 -13.13 -15.70 2.11
CA TRP A 75 -14.58 -15.52 2.11
C TRP A 75 -15.28 -16.60 1.28
N ARG A 76 -14.78 -16.90 0.08
CA ARG A 76 -15.28 -18.00 -0.75
C ARG A 76 -15.16 -19.37 -0.06
N ASN A 77 -14.05 -19.64 0.62
CA ASN A 77 -13.83 -20.85 1.40
C ASN A 77 -14.59 -20.90 2.74
N ARG A 78 -15.26 -19.80 3.14
CA ARG A 78 -16.20 -19.74 4.28
C ARG A 78 -17.63 -20.09 3.85
N HIS A 79 -17.99 -19.81 2.59
CA HIS A 79 -19.32 -20.11 2.05
C HIS A 79 -19.44 -21.51 1.43
N CYS A 80 -18.32 -22.16 1.09
CA CYS A 80 -18.31 -23.58 0.72
C CYS A 80 -18.27 -24.46 1.99
N ASN A 81 -19.44 -24.85 2.49
CA ASN A 81 -19.56 -25.96 3.43
C ASN A 81 -19.08 -27.25 2.73
N PHE A 82 -18.24 -27.96 3.46
CA PHE A 82 -17.57 -29.22 3.12
C PHE A 82 -18.57 -30.30 2.69
N HIS A 83 -18.51 -30.73 1.42
CA HIS A 83 -18.95 -32.09 1.05
C HIS A 83 -17.71 -32.97 1.10
N GLY A 84 -17.64 -33.83 2.12
CA GLY A 84 -16.60 -34.83 2.23
C GLY A 84 -16.67 -35.80 1.07
N HIS A 85 -15.61 -35.85 0.26
CA HIS A 85 -15.36 -36.99 -0.61
C HIS A 85 -13.85 -37.14 -0.83
N HIS A 86 -13.26 -37.98 0.03
CA HIS A 86 -12.17 -38.92 -0.25
C HIS A 86 -11.40 -38.72 -1.57
N SER A 87 -10.32 -37.92 -1.56
CA SER A 87 -9.25 -37.98 -2.55
C SER A 87 -8.06 -37.12 -2.10
N ASP A 88 -7.36 -37.58 -1.07
CA ASP A 88 -6.29 -36.87 -0.37
C ASP A 88 -4.89 -37.15 -0.97
N GLU A 89 -4.78 -37.32 -2.29
CA GLU A 89 -3.53 -37.86 -2.88
C GLU A 89 -3.01 -37.17 -4.15
N ARG A 90 -3.52 -36.00 -4.57
CA ARG A 90 -3.12 -35.44 -5.88
C ARG A 90 -2.59 -34.01 -5.97
N LEU A 91 -2.39 -33.29 -4.86
CA LEU A 91 -1.89 -31.91 -4.98
C LEU A 91 -0.78 -31.48 -3.99
N TYR A 92 0.04 -32.42 -3.50
CA TYR A 92 1.27 -32.07 -2.76
C TYR A 92 2.54 -32.68 -3.36
N HIS A 93 2.49 -33.12 -4.61
CA HIS A 93 3.69 -33.52 -5.37
C HIS A 93 4.17 -32.37 -6.26
N VAL A 94 4.58 -31.26 -5.65
CA VAL A 94 5.48 -30.32 -6.32
C VAL A 94 6.76 -30.22 -5.49
N ALA A 95 7.85 -30.61 -6.15
CA ALA A 95 9.25 -30.51 -5.73
C ALA A 95 9.77 -31.56 -4.73
N LYS A 96 10.37 -32.60 -5.30
CA LYS A 96 11.48 -33.35 -4.68
C LYS A 96 12.48 -32.35 -4.04
N GLY A 97 12.65 -32.42 -2.72
CA GLY A 97 13.91 -32.03 -2.07
C GLY A 97 13.91 -30.90 -1.04
N SER A 98 12.76 -30.43 -0.51
CA SER A 98 12.77 -29.41 0.54
C SER A 98 12.09 -29.86 1.85
N THR A 99 12.73 -29.48 2.94
CA THR A 99 12.50 -29.89 4.33
C THR A 99 11.05 -29.73 4.80
N LEU A 100 10.55 -30.81 5.43
CA LEU A 100 9.23 -30.91 6.06
C LEU A 100 8.96 -29.73 7.00
N ARG A 101 8.17 -28.76 6.54
CA ARG A 101 7.61 -27.71 7.40
C ARG A 101 6.37 -28.25 8.08
N LYS A 102 6.51 -28.66 9.35
CA LYS A 102 5.40 -29.07 10.21
C LYS A 102 4.41 -27.90 10.37
N PRO A 103 3.11 -28.05 10.01
CA PRO A 103 2.13 -26.98 10.12
C PRO A 103 1.88 -26.58 11.58
N SER A 104 1.85 -25.27 11.88
CA SER A 104 1.58 -24.74 13.22
C SER A 104 0.07 -24.64 13.48
N GLU A 105 -0.40 -25.30 14.55
CA GLU A 105 -1.82 -25.46 14.86
C GLU A 105 -2.55 -24.16 15.24
N LYS A 106 -1.81 -23.10 15.61
CA LYS A 106 -2.38 -21.83 16.08
C LYS A 106 -2.98 -20.97 14.96
N LEU A 107 -2.61 -21.23 13.71
CA LEU A 107 -3.00 -20.39 12.56
C LEU A 107 -3.60 -21.25 11.43
N ARG A 108 -4.44 -22.22 11.80
CA ARG A 108 -5.09 -23.14 10.86
C ARG A 108 -5.90 -22.44 9.77
N PHE A 109 -6.43 -21.24 10.04
CA PHE A 109 -7.21 -20.46 9.08
C PHE A 109 -6.38 -19.92 7.90
N LEU A 110 -5.06 -19.76 8.06
CA LEU A 110 -4.16 -19.32 6.98
C LEU A 110 -3.76 -20.46 6.05
N ASN A 111 -3.92 -21.72 6.48
CA ASN A 111 -3.58 -22.89 5.66
C ASN A 111 -4.61 -23.15 4.53
N LYS A 112 -5.73 -22.42 4.54
CA LYS A 112 -6.81 -22.50 3.53
C LYS A 112 -6.58 -21.57 2.32
N ALA A 113 -5.43 -20.89 2.27
CA ALA A 113 -5.05 -19.98 1.19
C ALA A 113 -4.11 -20.63 0.15
N CYS A 114 -3.70 -21.89 0.36
CA CYS A 114 -3.00 -22.72 -0.63
C CYS A 114 -3.97 -23.72 -1.24
#